data_AF-A0A416P7W3-F1
#
_entry.id   AF-A0A416P7W3-F1
#
_cell.length_a   1.000
_cell.length_b   1.000
_cell.length_c   1.000
_cell.angle_alpha   90.00
_cell.angle_beta   90.00
_cell.angle_gamma   90.00
#
_symmetry.space_group_name_H-M   'P 1'
#
loop_
_entity.id
_entity.type
_entity.pdbx_description
1 polymer ?
#
loop_
_entity_poly.entity_id
_entity_poly.type
_entity_poly.pdbx_seq_one_letter_code
_entity_poly.pdbx_strand_id
1 'polypeptide(L)'
;MDKYKVITKNELKNLLDLYPDDKEFKVIETQLGMTIIPIGEKVMSKDDVMLIADRAKTMIYSGNRFLSQVDIHSAKQDIFNIKSIGTLNTLLMPKVLKGK
;
A
#
# COMPACT_ATOMS: atom_id res chain seq x y z
N MET A 1 11.46 -7.03 14.71
CA MET A 1 11.31 -6.42 13.38
C MET A 1 10.22 -7.21 12.66
N ASP A 2 9.07 -6.60 12.38
CA ASP A 2 8.06 -7.26 11.56
C ASP A 2 8.68 -7.52 10.18
N LYS A 3 8.63 -8.77 9.72
CA LYS A 3 9.19 -9.15 8.42
C LYS A 3 8.29 -8.59 7.32
N TYR A 4 8.87 -7.88 6.37
CA TYR A 4 8.19 -7.47 5.15
C TYR A 4 7.75 -8.71 4.37
N LYS A 5 6.47 -8.77 3.99
CA LYS A 5 5.89 -9.83 3.17
C LYS A 5 5.29 -9.22 1.91
N VAL A 6 5.62 -9.78 0.75
CA VAL A 6 4.87 -9.49 -0.49
C VAL A 6 3.51 -10.13 -0.38
N ILE A 7 2.46 -9.34 -0.61
CA ILE A 7 1.08 -9.82 -0.52
C ILE A 7 0.36 -9.68 -1.86
N THR A 8 -0.61 -10.55 -2.08
CA THR A 8 -1.53 -10.52 -3.22
C THR A 8 -2.70 -9.57 -2.97
N LYS A 9 -3.46 -9.25 -4.04
CA LYS A 9 -4.69 -8.43 -3.93
C LYS A 9 -5.72 -9.08 -3.01
N ASN A 10 -5.86 -10.41 -3.08
CA ASN A 10 -6.78 -11.15 -2.21
C ASN A 10 -6.34 -11.11 -0.75
N GLU A 11 -5.03 -11.20 -0.47
CA GLU A 11 -4.53 -11.06 0.90
C GLU A 11 -4.76 -9.64 1.44
N LEU A 12 -4.60 -8.60 0.62
CA LEU A 12 -4.96 -7.24 1.01
C LEU A 12 -6.46 -7.12 1.29
N LYS A 13 -7.32 -7.65 0.41
CA LYS A 13 -8.77 -7.64 0.61
C LYS A 13 -9.14 -8.28 1.94
N ASN A 14 -8.62 -9.47 2.22
CA ASN A 14 -8.86 -10.17 3.47
C ASN A 14 -8.39 -9.36 4.70
N LEU A 15 -7.32 -8.57 4.58
CA LEU A 15 -6.87 -7.66 5.64
C LEU A 15 -7.81 -6.46 5.83
N LEU A 16 -8.33 -5.89 4.74
CA LEU A 16 -9.28 -4.77 4.79
C LEU A 16 -10.65 -5.21 5.30
N ASP A 17 -11.06 -6.45 5.03
CA ASP A 17 -12.32 -7.05 5.51
C ASP A 17 -12.34 -7.21 7.04
N LEU A 18 -11.19 -7.08 7.73
CA LEU A 18 -11.10 -7.06 9.20
C LEU A 18 -11.59 -5.73 9.82
N TYR A 19 -11.79 -4.70 9.00
CA TYR A 19 -12.27 -3.39 9.43
C TYR A 19 -13.74 -3.19 9.04
N PRO A 20 -14.48 -2.31 9.72
CA PRO A 20 -15.84 -1.91 9.28
C PRO A 20 -15.86 -1.37 7.85
N ASP A 21 -16.97 -1.52 7.13
CA ASP A 21 -17.08 -1.11 5.72
C ASP A 21 -17.00 0.39 5.51
N ASP A 22 -17.45 1.17 6.49
CA ASP A 22 -17.33 2.63 6.55
C ASP A 22 -15.92 3.10 6.98
N LYS A 23 -14.98 2.18 7.17
CA LYS A 23 -13.64 2.54 7.64
C LYS A 23 -12.86 3.28 6.55
N GLU A 24 -12.45 4.49 6.89
CA GLU A 24 -11.50 5.26 6.10
C GLU A 24 -10.04 4.98 6.48
N PHE A 25 -9.18 5.06 5.47
CA PHE A 25 -7.77 4.74 5.52
C PHE A 25 -6.92 5.91 5.05
N LYS A 26 -5.83 6.20 5.77
CA LYS A 26 -4.87 7.22 5.36
C LYS A 26 -3.81 6.63 4.45
N VAL A 27 -3.74 7.14 3.23
CA VAL A 27 -2.77 6.77 2.21
C VAL A 27 -1.88 7.97 1.92
N ILE A 28 -0.57 7.80 2.08
CA ILE A 28 0.44 8.78 1.73
C ILE A 28 0.95 8.43 0.34
N GLU A 29 0.73 9.32 -0.62
CA GLU A 29 1.25 9.16 -1.97
C GLU A 29 2.61 9.85 -2.06
N THR A 30 3.61 9.11 -2.53
CA THR A 30 4.98 9.58 -2.70
C THR A 30 5.41 9.35 -4.13
N GLN A 31 5.84 10.41 -4.80
CA GLN A 31 6.50 10.30 -6.09
C GLN A 31 7.95 9.89 -5.87
N LEU A 32 8.34 8.78 -6.48
CA LEU A 32 9.72 8.35 -6.58
C LEU A 32 10.26 8.87 -7.91
N GLY A 33 11.36 9.61 -7.85
CA GLY A 33 12.11 10.16 -8.98
C GLY A 33 13.61 10.23 -8.62
N MET A 34 14.37 11.13 -9.25
CA MET A 34 15.71 11.49 -8.73
C MET A 34 15.64 12.04 -7.29
N THR A 35 14.47 12.55 -6.90
CA THR A 35 14.13 13.01 -5.56
C THR A 35 12.84 12.30 -5.11
N ILE A 36 12.73 12.02 -3.81
CA ILE A 36 11.50 11.49 -3.20
C ILE A 36 10.63 12.68 -2.79
N ILE A 37 9.45 12.81 -3.40
CA ILE A 37 8.54 13.94 -3.15
C ILE A 37 7.22 13.39 -2.57
N PRO A 38 6.87 13.72 -1.32
CA PRO A 38 5.54 13.42 -0.81
C PRO A 38 4.53 14.30 -1.55
N ILE A 39 3.59 13.67 -2.27
CA ILE A 39 2.54 14.38 -3.01
C ILE A 39 1.44 14.86 -2.03
N GLY A 40 1.16 14.05 -1.00
CA GLY A 40 0.22 14.40 0.06
C GLY A 40 -0.41 13.20 0.74
N GLU A 41 -1.18 13.48 1.78
CA GLU A 41 -2.02 12.50 2.46
C GLU A 41 -3.43 12.52 1.87
N LYS A 42 -3.98 11.34 1.62
CA LYS A 42 -5.36 11.15 1.14
C LYS A 42 -6.10 10.24 2.12
N VAL A 43 -7.36 10.56 2.37
CA VAL A 43 -8.30 9.69 3.07
C VAL A 43 -9.07 8.90 2.03
N MET A 44 -9.06 7.58 2.13
CA MET A 44 -9.56 6.66 1.12
C MET A 44 -10.45 5.58 1.73
N SER A 45 -11.50 5.19 1.02
CA SER A 45 -12.32 4.03 1.38
C SER A 45 -11.60 2.71 1.10
N LYS A 46 -12.17 1.58 1.56
CA LYS A 46 -11.67 0.24 1.19
C LYS A 46 -11.61 0.06 -0.33
N ASP A 47 -12.64 0.50 -1.04
CA ASP A 47 -12.73 0.37 -2.49
C ASP A 47 -11.63 1.17 -3.20
N ASP A 48 -11.35 2.39 -2.74
CA ASP A 48 -10.26 3.22 -3.26
C ASP A 48 -8.89 2.57 -3.04
N VAL A 49 -8.66 1.99 -1.86
CA VAL A 49 -7.43 1.23 -1.56
C VAL A 49 -7.31 0.02 -2.49
N MET A 50 -8.41 -0.68 -2.76
CA MET A 50 -8.44 -1.79 -3.70
C MET A 50 -8.20 -1.35 -5.15
N LEU A 51 -8.64 -0.16 -5.56
CA LEU A 51 -8.31 0.42 -6.87
C LEU A 51 -6.81 0.74 -7.00
N ILE A 52 -6.16 1.22 -5.94
CA ILE A 52 -4.70 1.39 -5.92
C ILE A 52 -4.00 0.04 -6.01
N ALA A 53 -4.45 -0.92 -5.22
CA ALA A 53 -3.93 -2.28 -5.24
C ALA A 53 -4.10 -2.93 -6.63
N ASP A 54 -5.18 -2.62 -7.33
CA ASP A 54 -5.44 -3.13 -8.66
C ASP A 54 -4.38 -2.68 -9.67
N ARG A 55 -3.98 -1.41 -9.55
CA ARG A 55 -2.95 -0.76 -10.38
C ARG A 55 -1.52 -1.03 -9.91
N ALA A 56 -1.36 -1.56 -8.70
CA ALA A 56 -0.05 -1.86 -8.12
C ALA A 56 0.58 -3.09 -8.79
N LYS A 57 1.86 -2.97 -9.14
CA LYS A 57 2.65 -4.13 -9.62
C LYS A 57 3.18 -4.96 -8.45
N THR A 58 3.55 -4.28 -7.37
CA THR A 58 4.10 -4.90 -6.17
C THR A 58 3.41 -4.30 -4.96
N MET A 59 3.03 -5.17 -4.02
CA MET A 59 2.44 -4.81 -2.74
C MET A 59 3.18 -5.50 -1.62
N ILE A 60 3.55 -4.73 -0.61
CA ILE A 60 4.31 -5.18 0.55
C ILE A 60 3.52 -4.83 1.79
N TYR A 61 3.42 -5.77 2.70
CA TYR A 61 2.84 -5.57 4.02
C TYR A 61 3.87 -5.85 5.10
N SER A 62 3.89 -4.99 6.11
CA SER A 62 4.74 -5.16 7.30
C SER A 62 3.95 -4.75 8.54
N GLY A 63 3.29 -5.71 9.17
CA GLY A 63 2.62 -5.59 10.47
C GLY A 63 1.39 -4.68 10.47
N ASN A 64 1.58 -3.40 10.19
CA ASN A 64 0.53 -2.38 10.14
C ASN A 64 0.75 -1.36 9.01
N ARG A 65 1.72 -1.61 8.13
CA ARG A 65 2.00 -0.75 6.98
C ARG A 65 1.83 -1.53 5.70
N PHE A 66 1.14 -0.91 4.75
CA PHE A 66 1.01 -1.39 3.40
C PHE A 66 1.73 -0.42 2.46
N LEU A 67 2.56 -0.95 1.58
CA LEU A 67 3.28 -0.21 0.56
C LEU A 67 2.87 -0.80 -0.79
N SER A 68 2.37 0.04 -1.69
CA SER A 68 2.08 -0.34 -3.06
C SER A 68 2.85 0.53 -4.02
N GLN A 69 3.54 -0.11 -4.96
CA GLN A 69 4.24 0.58 -6.03
C GLN A 69 3.41 0.48 -7.32
N VAL A 70 2.99 1.62 -7.83
CA VAL A 70 2.38 1.78 -9.15
C VAL A 70 3.48 2.30 -10.06
N ASP A 71 4.06 1.40 -10.85
CA ASP A 71 5.11 1.75 -11.81
C ASP A 71 4.48 2.00 -13.18
N ILE A 72 4.58 3.24 -13.68
CA ILE A 72 4.04 3.63 -14.98
C ILE A 72 4.72 2.89 -16.14
N HIS A 73 5.93 2.28 -16.01
CA HIS A 73 6.49 1.42 -17.07
C HIS A 73 7.42 0.28 -16.56
N SER A 74 7.04 -0.97 -16.93
CA SER A 74 7.83 -2.23 -16.88
C SER A 74 8.13 -2.84 -15.49
N ALA A 75 7.32 -3.79 -14.98
CA ALA A 75 7.42 -5.25 -15.18
C ALA A 75 8.55 -5.91 -14.34
N LYS A 76 8.13 -6.65 -13.30
CA LYS A 76 8.84 -7.65 -12.47
C LYS A 76 10.32 -7.34 -12.14
N GLN A 77 10.59 -6.81 -10.93
CA GLN A 77 11.91 -6.90 -10.31
C GLN A 77 11.84 -6.72 -8.79
N ASP A 78 12.88 -7.23 -8.11
CA ASP A 78 13.07 -7.37 -6.67
C ASP A 78 12.49 -6.26 -5.78
N ILE A 79 11.98 -6.68 -4.62
CA ILE A 79 11.35 -5.84 -3.59
C ILE A 79 12.33 -4.77 -3.05
N PHE A 80 13.64 -5.02 -3.16
CA PHE A 80 14.71 -4.10 -2.77
C PHE A 80 15.17 -3.17 -3.91
N ASN A 81 14.65 -3.35 -5.13
CA ASN A 81 15.02 -2.59 -6.32
C ASN A 81 13.79 -1.90 -6.93
N ILE A 82 12.97 -1.28 -6.07
CA ILE A 82 11.96 -0.30 -6.46
C ILE A 82 12.65 0.71 -7.38
N LYS A 83 12.26 0.75 -8.66
CA LYS A 83 12.83 1.71 -9.61
C LYS A 83 12.79 3.12 -9.04
N SER A 84 13.83 3.89 -9.33
CA SER A 84 13.95 5.30 -8.97
C SER A 84 12.84 6.18 -9.54
N ILE A 85 11.94 5.67 -10.39
CA ILE A 85 10.82 6.42 -10.97
C ILE A 85 9.51 5.63 -10.76
N GLY A 86 8.50 6.24 -10.14
CA GLY A 86 7.16 5.63 -9.95
C GLY A 86 6.35 6.27 -8.83
N THR A 87 5.13 5.79 -8.58
CA THR A 87 4.31 6.23 -7.44
C THR A 87 4.31 5.17 -6.36
N LEU A 88 4.69 5.54 -5.14
CA LEU A 88 4.60 4.72 -3.94
C LEU A 88 3.43 5.21 -3.07
N ASN A 89 2.45 4.35 -2.84
CA ASN A 89 1.38 4.61 -1.89
C ASN A 89 1.64 3.84 -0.60
N THR A 90 1.78 4.58 0.49
CA THR A 90 1.95 4.03 1.84
C THR A 90 0.66 4.18 2.62
N LEU A 91 0.02 3.06 2.91
CA LEU A 91 -1.15 2.96 3.76
C LEU A 91 -0.70 2.59 5.19
N LEU A 92 -1.10 3.40 6.16
CA LEU A 92 -0.99 3.05 7.57
C LEU A 92 -2.28 2.38 8.01
N MET A 93 -2.23 1.06 8.17
CA MET A 93 -3.36 0.30 8.71
C MET A 93 -3.41 0.54 10.23
N PRO A 94 -4.54 1.04 10.78
CA PRO A 94 -4.69 1.13 12.22
C PRO A 94 -4.53 -0.26 12.81
N LYS A 95 -3.86 -0.40 13.97
CA LYS A 95 -3.81 -1.70 14.66
C LYS A 95 -5.23 -2.22 14.80
N VAL A 96 -5.51 -3.41 14.26
CA VAL A 96 -6.77 -4.10 14.54
C VAL A 96 -6.83 -4.22 16.05
N LEU A 97 -7.73 -3.47 16.68
CA LEU A 97 -8.07 -3.71 18.08
C LEU A 97 -8.72 -5.09 18.07
N LYS A 98 -7.90 -6.13 18.28
CA LYS A 98 -8.43 -7.43 18.71
C LYS A 98 -9.22 -7.11 19.96
N GLY A 99 -10.55 -7.03 19.82
CA GLY A 99 -11.45 -7.01 20.95
C GLY A 99 -11.06 -8.17 21.86
N LYS A 100 -10.72 -7.84 23.10
CA LYS A 100 -10.81 -8.81 24.19
C LYS A 100 -12.27 -9.01 24.51
#